data_AF-A0A7S3G5R4-F1
#
_entry.id   AF-A0A7S3G5R4-F1
#
_cell.length_a   1.000
_cell.length_b   1.000
_cell.length_c   1.000
_cell.angle_alpha   90.00
_cell.angle_beta   90.00
_cell.angle_gamma   90.00
#
_symmetry.space_group_name_H-M   'P 1'
#
loop_
_entity.id
_entity.type
_entity.pdbx_description
1 polymer ?
#
loop_
_entity_poly.entity_id
_entity_poly.type
_entity_poly.pdbx_seq_one_letter_code
_entity_poly.pdbx_strand_id
1 'polypeptide(L)'
;ALFLLYETASGFALFERIESDEIGQDVEEVQKSMANFSTFSKVVTLKAFAPFVSAENALECINAISESDIPPLLHNFLEQNLPKVKEGKKSKFTLGVSDPKLGNILDEEMRFTCKASETVLELMRGVRMHFEAFIKAMKKGDMEKAQLGLAHSYSRGKVKFNVHRSDNMIINSISLLDQLDKDLNTFAMRVKEWYSWHFPELVKIISDNYTFARLAKAIKDKSQDMESKLPVIEEIVGDEIKAKEVVDAAKLSMGYDINELDINNIEAFADKVIGLAEYRKSLFDYLV
;
A
#
# COMPACT_ATOMS: atom_id res chain seq x y z
N ALA A 1 31.82 30.54 14.10
CA ALA A 1 30.44 30.08 13.89
C ALA A 1 30.42 28.56 13.72
N LEU A 2 29.57 27.88 14.50
CA LEU A 2 29.36 26.43 14.41
C LEU A 2 27.97 26.20 13.78
N PHE A 3 27.93 25.51 12.65
CA PHE A 3 26.69 25.01 12.04
C PHE A 3 26.49 23.56 12.44
N LEU A 4 25.25 23.08 12.47
CA LEU A 4 24.92 21.69 12.77
C LEU A 4 24.06 21.15 11.61
N LEU A 5 24.50 20.06 10.99
CA LEU A 5 23.71 19.32 10.01
C LEU A 5 22.84 18.30 10.75
N TYR A 6 21.52 18.38 10.55
CA TYR A 6 20.58 17.43 11.10
C TYR A 6 19.78 16.77 9.97
N GLU A 7 19.98 15.45 9.86
CA GLU A 7 19.31 14.60 8.88
C GLU A 7 18.04 14.01 9.50
N THR A 8 16.92 14.11 8.80
CA THR A 8 15.63 13.60 9.28
C THR A 8 14.86 12.93 8.16
N ALA A 9 13.81 12.17 8.50
CA ALA A 9 12.96 11.49 7.51
C ALA A 9 12.21 12.46 6.58
N SER A 10 12.09 13.72 6.97
CA SER A 10 11.40 14.76 6.17
C SER A 10 12.36 15.61 5.33
N GLY A 11 13.67 15.48 5.49
CA GLY A 11 14.65 16.32 4.77
C GLY A 11 15.94 16.60 5.54
N PHE A 12 16.70 17.58 5.05
CA PHE A 12 17.92 18.09 5.69
C PHE A 12 17.66 19.42 6.37
N ALA A 13 18.15 19.58 7.60
CA ALA A 13 18.07 20.82 8.35
C ALA A 13 19.48 21.31 8.70
N LEU A 14 19.71 22.61 8.53
CA LEU A 14 20.93 23.28 8.95
C LEU A 14 20.60 24.24 10.08
N PHE A 15 21.25 24.03 11.21
CA PHE A 15 21.13 24.89 12.38
C PHE A 15 22.42 25.70 12.60
N GLU A 16 22.29 26.87 13.19
CA GLU A 16 23.41 27.71 13.60
C GLU A 16 23.42 27.81 15.13
N ARG A 17 24.59 27.53 15.73
CA ARG A 17 24.80 27.79 17.16
C ARG A 17 25.06 29.28 17.34
N ILE A 18 24.20 29.91 18.13
CA ILE A 18 24.42 31.25 18.64
C ILE A 18 25.34 31.14 19.85
N GLU A 19 26.41 31.93 19.90
CA GLU A 19 27.30 31.97 21.05
C GLU A 19 26.50 32.50 22.25
N SER A 20 26.22 31.63 23.21
CA SER A 20 25.69 32.00 24.52
C SER A 20 26.81 31.88 25.54
N ASP A 21 27.23 33.00 26.14
CA ASP A 21 28.21 33.08 27.24
C ASP A 21 27.76 32.34 28.52
N GLU A 22 26.53 31.81 28.55
CA GLU A 22 25.86 31.27 29.74
C GLU A 22 25.99 29.74 29.93
N ILE A 23 26.72 29.02 29.09
CA ILE A 23 26.87 27.56 29.28
C ILE A 23 28.02 27.31 30.25
N GLY A 24 27.70 27.31 31.55
CA GLY A 24 28.57 26.83 32.61
C GLY A 24 29.11 25.43 32.31
N GLN A 25 30.32 25.13 32.78
CA GLN A 25 31.00 23.85 32.52
C GLN A 25 30.33 22.64 33.22
N ASP A 26 29.27 22.85 34.00
CA ASP A 26 28.54 21.78 34.68
C ASP A 26 27.49 21.11 33.78
N VAL A 27 27.81 19.89 33.37
CA VAL A 27 27.04 19.05 32.44
C VAL A 27 25.56 18.92 32.82
N GLU A 28 25.22 18.88 34.12
CA GLU A 28 23.83 18.76 34.56
C GLU A 28 22.98 20.02 34.32
N GLU A 29 23.54 21.21 34.50
CA GLU A 29 22.81 22.46 34.26
C GLU A 29 22.64 22.69 32.76
N VAL A 30 23.66 22.35 31.96
CA VAL A 30 23.57 22.34 30.50
C VAL A 30 22.48 21.39 30.02
N GLN A 31 22.42 20.17 30.55
CA GLN A 31 21.38 19.20 30.18
C GLN A 31 19.97 19.66 30.57
N LYS A 32 19.79 20.27 31.74
CA LYS A 32 18.50 20.85 32.15
C LYS A 32 18.09 22.01 31.23
N SER A 33 19.04 22.87 30.83
CA SER A 33 18.77 23.97 29.90
C SER A 33 18.43 23.49 28.48
N MET A 34 18.92 22.31 28.07
CA MET A 34 18.59 21.69 26.78
C MET A 34 17.20 21.01 26.78
N ALA A 35 16.68 20.62 27.94
CA ALA A 35 15.36 19.99 28.03
C ALA A 35 14.20 20.96 27.74
N ASN A 36 14.41 22.27 27.96
CA ASN A 36 13.39 23.30 27.71
C ASN A 36 13.63 24.00 26.37
N PHE A 37 12.61 24.05 25.51
CA PHE A 37 12.70 24.67 24.19
C PHE A 37 13.00 26.18 24.25
N SER A 38 12.45 26.89 25.24
CA SER A 38 12.60 28.34 25.37
C SER A 38 14.04 28.77 25.63
N THR A 39 14.82 27.95 26.33
CA THR A 39 16.24 28.13 26.57
C THR A 39 17.06 27.60 25.40
N PHE A 40 16.71 26.42 24.87
CA PHE A 40 17.44 25.80 23.77
C PHE A 40 17.39 26.61 22.46
N SER A 41 16.24 27.22 22.14
CA SER A 41 16.06 28.09 20.96
C SER A 41 16.92 29.36 20.98
N LYS A 42 17.45 29.77 22.15
CA LYS A 42 18.43 30.85 22.26
C LYS A 42 19.85 30.39 21.93
N VAL A 43 20.14 29.10 22.12
CA VAL A 43 21.46 28.49 21.86
C VAL A 43 21.59 28.06 20.40
N VAL A 44 20.51 27.54 19.82
CA VAL A 44 20.50 27.00 18.46
C VAL A 44 19.29 27.54 17.70
N THR A 45 19.52 28.04 16.49
CA THR A 45 18.46 28.52 15.60
C THR A 45 18.49 27.81 14.25
N LEU A 46 17.30 27.59 13.68
CA LEU A 46 17.16 26.99 12.36
C LEU A 46 17.55 28.02 11.31
N LYS A 47 18.57 27.70 10.49
CA LYS A 47 19.03 28.56 9.40
C LYS A 47 18.35 28.21 8.08
N ALA A 48 18.27 26.92 7.78
CA ALA A 48 17.69 26.43 6.53
C ALA A 48 17.11 25.03 6.71
N PHE A 49 16.06 24.72 5.94
CA PHE A 49 15.45 23.41 5.88
C PHE A 49 15.12 23.06 4.43
N ALA A 50 15.61 21.91 3.97
CA ALA A 50 15.34 21.36 2.65
C ALA A 50 14.48 20.09 2.81
N PRO A 51 13.15 20.18 2.61
CA PRO A 51 12.29 19.00 2.65
C PRO A 51 12.55 18.08 1.47
N PHE A 52 12.37 16.77 1.66
CA PHE A 52 12.38 15.83 0.54
C PHE A 52 11.15 16.02 -0.33
N VAL A 53 11.36 16.00 -1.66
CA VAL A 53 10.29 16.21 -2.64
C VAL A 53 9.39 14.98 -2.77
N SER A 54 9.97 13.78 -2.67
CA SER A 54 9.27 12.51 -2.81
C SER A 54 9.82 11.45 -1.84
N ALA A 55 9.04 10.40 -1.60
CA ALA A 55 9.47 9.25 -0.80
C ALA A 55 10.65 8.50 -1.44
N GLU A 56 10.75 8.50 -2.77
CA GLU A 56 11.87 7.92 -3.52
C GLU A 56 13.16 8.70 -3.26
N ASN A 57 13.10 10.03 -3.35
CA ASN A 57 14.25 10.89 -3.04
C ASN A 57 14.69 10.72 -1.58
N ALA A 58 13.74 10.63 -0.64
CA ALA A 58 14.05 10.34 0.76
C ALA A 58 14.75 8.98 0.94
N LEU A 59 14.33 7.97 0.19
CA LEU A 59 14.91 6.62 0.20
C LEU A 59 16.32 6.60 -0.39
N GLU A 60 16.55 7.30 -1.50
CA GLU A 60 17.88 7.47 -2.10
C GLU A 60 18.82 8.18 -1.13
N CYS A 61 18.37 9.27 -0.52
CA CYS A 61 19.16 10.04 0.44
C CYS A 61 19.56 9.20 1.66
N ILE A 62 18.64 8.46 2.29
CA ILE A 62 18.98 7.63 3.44
C ILE A 62 19.92 6.47 3.07
N ASN A 63 19.77 5.88 1.87
CA ASN A 63 20.68 4.83 1.40
C ASN A 63 22.10 5.38 1.22
N ALA A 64 22.26 6.50 0.54
CA ALA A 64 23.55 7.15 0.35
C ALA A 64 24.20 7.53 1.69
N ILE A 65 23.47 8.19 2.59
CA ILE A 65 23.98 8.55 3.93
C ILE A 65 24.38 7.31 4.72
N SER A 66 23.60 6.23 4.65
CA SER A 66 23.90 4.97 5.36
C SER A 66 25.21 4.32 4.89
N GLU A 67 25.62 4.61 3.66
CA GLU A 67 26.85 4.14 3.03
C GLU A 67 27.96 5.20 3.08
N SER A 68 27.71 6.29 3.83
CA SER A 68 28.58 7.47 3.95
C SER A 68 28.84 8.20 2.62
N ASP A 69 27.93 8.11 1.67
CA ASP A 69 27.98 8.88 0.42
C ASP A 69 27.18 10.19 0.54
N ILE A 70 27.49 11.18 -0.31
CA ILE A 70 26.87 12.52 -0.27
C ILE A 70 25.81 12.62 -1.38
N PRO A 71 24.50 12.66 -1.02
CA PRO A 71 23.45 12.85 -2.02
C PRO A 71 23.60 14.22 -2.72
N PRO A 72 23.28 14.33 -4.02
CA PRO A 72 23.30 15.61 -4.73
C PRO A 72 22.44 16.70 -4.07
N LEU A 73 21.34 16.29 -3.43
CA LEU A 73 20.48 17.18 -2.67
C LEU A 73 21.22 17.78 -1.45
N LEU A 74 22.00 16.96 -0.73
CA LEU A 74 22.78 17.41 0.43
C LEU A 74 23.90 18.36 0.00
N HIS A 75 24.62 18.02 -1.07
CA HIS A 75 25.67 18.87 -1.63
C HIS A 75 25.12 20.27 -1.98
N ASN A 76 24.05 20.33 -2.78
CA ASN A 76 23.42 21.58 -3.18
C ASN A 76 22.88 22.37 -1.98
N PHE A 77 22.32 21.68 -0.99
CA PHE A 77 21.80 22.31 0.23
C PHE A 77 22.91 22.97 1.05
N LEU A 78 24.06 22.32 1.20
CA LEU A 78 25.20 22.87 1.94
C LEU A 78 25.85 24.04 1.20
N GLU A 79 26.02 23.96 -0.12
CA GLU A 79 26.58 25.06 -0.93
C GLU A 79 25.74 26.34 -0.87
N GLN A 80 24.41 26.21 -0.84
CA GLN A 80 23.50 27.36 -0.83
C GLN A 80 23.45 28.05 0.55
N ASN A 81 23.60 27.30 1.63
CA ASN A 81 23.32 27.79 2.99
C ASN A 81 24.57 28.07 3.84
N LEU A 82 25.73 27.56 3.44
CA LEU A 82 27.00 27.83 4.11
C LEU A 82 27.76 29.00 3.47
N PRO A 83 28.53 29.78 4.25
CA PRO A 83 29.39 30.82 3.69
C PRO A 83 30.41 30.24 2.71
N LYS A 84 30.60 30.87 1.54
CA LYS A 84 31.59 30.42 0.56
C LYS A 84 33.01 30.44 1.17
N VAL A 85 33.68 29.30 1.10
CA VAL A 85 35.10 29.17 1.46
C VAL A 85 35.93 29.72 0.29
N LYS A 86 36.86 30.65 0.56
CA LYS A 86 37.78 31.13 -0.47
C LYS A 86 38.84 30.06 -0.75
N GLU A 87 39.14 29.81 -2.03
CA GLU A 87 40.19 28.87 -2.42
C GLU A 87 41.50 29.14 -1.67
N GLY A 88 42.06 28.09 -1.04
CA GLY A 88 43.32 28.16 -0.30
C GLY A 88 43.24 28.67 1.14
N LYS A 89 42.05 28.99 1.69
CA LYS A 89 41.88 29.39 3.10
C LYS A 89 40.98 28.41 3.87
N LYS A 90 41.36 28.09 5.11
CA LYS A 90 40.53 27.32 6.04
C LYS A 90 39.18 28.02 6.24
N SER A 91 38.10 27.24 6.36
CA SER A 91 36.76 27.77 6.59
C SER A 91 36.72 28.56 7.90
N LYS A 92 36.00 29.69 7.90
CA LYS A 92 35.74 30.50 9.11
C LYS A 92 34.66 29.88 10.01
N PHE A 93 34.08 28.77 9.57
CA PHE A 93 33.03 28.05 10.26
C PHE A 93 33.39 26.57 10.34
N THR A 94 32.74 25.89 11.27
CA THR A 94 32.82 24.43 11.45
C THR A 94 31.44 23.84 11.28
N LEU A 95 31.32 22.71 10.59
CA LEU A 95 30.08 21.94 10.48
C LEU A 95 30.08 20.78 11.48
N GLY A 96 29.08 20.73 12.34
CA GLY A 96 28.83 19.62 13.23
C GLY A 96 28.04 18.55 12.51
N VAL A 97 28.56 17.33 12.49
CA VAL A 97 27.92 16.13 11.91
C VAL A 97 27.78 15.05 12.99
N SER A 98 26.79 14.16 12.83
CA SER A 98 26.55 13.02 13.73
C SER A 98 27.51 11.87 13.47
N ASP A 99 27.78 11.58 12.19
CA ASP A 99 28.69 10.52 11.78
C ASP A 99 30.07 11.08 11.41
N PRO A 100 31.15 10.68 12.11
CA PRO A 100 32.52 11.06 11.75
C PRO A 100 32.91 10.68 10.32
N LYS A 101 32.41 9.56 9.76
CA LYS A 101 32.75 9.11 8.40
C LYS A 101 32.21 10.07 7.35
N LEU A 102 30.93 10.44 7.48
CA LEU A 102 30.31 11.45 6.63
C LEU A 102 31.04 12.80 6.75
N GLY A 103 31.47 13.17 7.96
CA GLY A 103 32.27 14.36 8.19
C GLY A 103 33.59 14.39 7.42
N ASN A 104 34.32 13.26 7.40
CA ASN A 104 35.59 13.17 6.67
C ASN A 104 35.37 13.34 5.16
N ILE A 105 34.31 12.73 4.61
CA ILE A 105 34.01 12.79 3.18
C ILE A 105 33.55 14.20 2.78
N LEU A 106 32.73 14.85 3.63
CA LEU A 106 32.35 16.26 3.44
C LEU A 106 33.56 17.21 3.51
N ASP A 107 34.52 16.95 4.40
CA ASP A 107 35.76 17.73 4.49
C ASP A 107 36.61 17.62 3.24
N GLU A 108 36.70 16.42 2.66
CA GLU A 108 37.43 16.16 1.42
C GLU A 108 36.76 16.80 0.21
N GLU A 109 35.44 16.62 0.05
CA GLU A 109 34.71 17.07 -1.14
C GLU A 109 34.45 18.59 -1.13
N MET A 110 33.97 19.12 0.00
CA MET A 110 33.48 20.51 0.10
C MET A 110 34.49 21.49 0.68
N ARG A 111 35.67 21.01 1.11
CA ARG A 111 36.81 21.82 1.59
C ARG A 111 36.50 22.73 2.78
N PHE A 112 35.51 22.39 3.62
CA PHE A 112 35.31 23.01 4.93
C PHE A 112 35.77 22.07 6.05
N THR A 113 35.66 22.51 7.31
CA THR A 113 36.03 21.70 8.48
C THR A 113 34.79 21.15 9.18
N CYS A 114 34.69 19.83 9.29
CA CYS A 114 33.67 19.10 10.00
C CYS A 114 34.18 18.68 11.37
N LYS A 115 33.26 18.59 12.32
CA LYS A 115 33.57 18.14 13.68
C LYS A 115 32.45 17.25 14.19
N ALA A 116 32.80 16.00 14.48
CA ALA A 116 31.99 15.09 15.28
C ALA A 116 32.58 15.04 16.70
N SER A 117 32.09 15.89 17.61
CA SER A 117 32.51 15.89 19.02
C SER A 117 31.32 15.66 19.95
N GLU A 118 31.58 15.24 21.19
CA GLU A 118 30.53 15.02 22.21
C GLU A 118 29.61 16.25 22.38
N THR A 119 30.18 17.46 22.33
CA THR A 119 29.43 18.71 22.37
C THR A 119 28.50 18.90 21.16
N VAL A 120 28.88 18.43 19.97
CA VAL A 120 28.05 18.46 18.76
C VAL A 120 26.91 17.44 18.90
N LEU A 121 27.21 16.24 19.41
CA LEU A 121 26.20 15.20 19.64
C LEU A 121 25.15 15.65 20.66
N GLU A 122 25.55 16.34 21.73
CA GLU A 122 24.60 16.84 22.74
C GLU A 122 23.73 17.98 22.19
N LEU A 123 24.30 18.87 21.37
CA LEU A 123 23.52 19.88 20.63
C LEU A 123 22.54 19.22 19.65
N MET A 124 22.97 18.19 18.91
CA MET A 124 22.09 17.42 18.01
C MET A 124 20.99 16.68 18.76
N ARG A 125 21.26 16.22 20.00
CA ARG A 125 20.25 15.62 20.88
C ARG A 125 19.16 16.63 21.22
N GLY A 126 19.54 17.87 21.56
CA GLY A 126 18.62 18.97 21.78
C GLY A 126 17.79 19.30 20.53
N VAL A 127 18.44 19.36 19.36
CA VAL A 127 17.75 19.55 18.06
C VAL A 127 16.73 18.45 17.83
N ARG A 128 17.09 17.17 18.02
CA ARG A 128 16.19 16.03 17.83
C ARG A 128 14.98 16.09 18.76
N MET A 129 15.17 16.46 20.03
CA MET A 129 14.09 16.56 21.01
C MET A 129 13.07 17.64 20.64
N HIS A 130 13.53 18.77 20.12
CA HIS A 130 12.70 19.95 19.85
C HIS A 130 12.45 20.21 18.36
N PHE A 131 12.77 19.25 17.49
CA PHE A 131 12.79 19.46 16.04
C PHE A 131 11.44 19.95 15.49
N GLU A 132 10.34 19.35 15.95
CA GLU A 132 8.98 19.74 15.56
C GLU A 132 8.65 21.19 15.94
N ALA A 133 9.21 21.70 17.05
CA ALA A 133 8.99 23.09 17.49
C ALA A 133 9.76 24.12 16.65
N PHE A 134 10.87 23.72 16.00
CA PHE A 134 11.62 24.58 15.08
C PHE A 134 10.93 24.75 13.73
N ILE A 135 10.18 23.75 13.25
CA ILE A 135 9.50 23.78 11.94
C ILE A 135 8.01 24.05 12.14
N LYS A 136 7.64 25.34 12.24
CA LYS A 136 6.25 25.78 12.43
C LYS A 136 5.26 25.33 11.34
N ALA A 137 5.76 24.95 10.16
CA ALA A 137 4.95 24.52 9.02
C ALA A 137 4.57 23.02 9.06
N MET A 138 5.18 22.22 9.93
CA MET A 138 4.89 20.79 10.05
C MET A 138 3.71 20.58 11.01
N LYS A 139 2.71 19.80 10.59
CA LYS A 139 1.63 19.41 11.51
C LYS A 139 2.13 18.32 12.44
N LYS A 140 1.56 18.29 13.64
CA LYS A 140 1.83 17.24 14.62
C LYS A 140 1.48 15.87 14.03
N GLY A 141 2.43 14.93 14.02
CA GLY A 141 2.28 13.57 13.49
C GLY A 141 2.69 13.38 12.03
N ASP A 142 2.98 14.44 11.27
CA ASP A 142 3.51 14.30 9.90
C ASP A 142 4.93 13.70 9.92
N MET A 143 5.74 14.09 10.92
CA MET A 143 7.09 13.55 11.14
C MET A 143 7.06 12.05 11.42
N GLU A 144 6.17 11.58 12.30
CA GLU A 144 6.01 10.17 12.65
C GLU A 144 5.59 9.32 11.44
N LYS A 145 4.66 9.83 10.63
CA LYS A 145 4.23 9.16 9.39
C LYS A 145 5.36 9.07 8.36
N ALA A 146 6.12 10.15 8.18
CA ALA A 146 7.28 10.17 7.29
C ALA A 146 8.35 9.17 7.75
N GLN A 147 8.64 9.11 9.06
CA GLN A 147 9.56 8.14 9.66
C GLN A 147 9.09 6.70 9.42
N LEU A 148 7.80 6.40 9.66
CA LEU A 148 7.24 5.06 9.44
C LEU A 148 7.35 4.64 7.97
N GLY A 149 6.97 5.52 7.04
CA GLY A 149 7.02 5.24 5.61
C GLY A 149 8.46 5.03 5.10
N LEU A 150 9.40 5.86 5.55
CA LEU A 150 10.81 5.74 5.20
C LEU A 150 11.43 4.49 5.80
N ALA A 151 11.17 4.19 7.08
CA ALA A 151 11.69 3.00 7.76
C ALA A 151 11.21 1.71 7.08
N HIS A 152 9.92 1.62 6.71
CA HIS A 152 9.42 0.48 5.95
C HIS A 152 10.10 0.36 4.59
N SER A 153 10.34 1.47 3.89
CA SER A 153 10.92 1.43 2.53
C SER A 153 12.41 1.09 2.56
N TYR A 154 13.16 1.68 3.50
CA TYR A 154 14.57 1.38 3.74
C TYR A 154 14.77 -0.09 4.15
N SER A 155 14.02 -0.56 5.15
CA SER A 155 14.09 -1.96 5.59
C SER A 155 13.70 -2.94 4.50
N ARG A 156 12.68 -2.60 3.68
CA ARG A 156 12.28 -3.44 2.54
C ARG A 156 13.33 -3.50 1.43
N GLY A 157 14.07 -2.41 1.22
CA GLY A 157 15.16 -2.35 0.25
C GLY A 157 16.38 -3.18 0.70
N LYS A 158 16.76 -3.07 1.98
CA LYS A 158 17.93 -3.78 2.53
C LYS A 158 17.66 -5.27 2.74
N VAL A 159 16.54 -5.61 3.37
CA VAL A 159 16.11 -7.00 3.54
C VAL A 159 15.19 -7.27 2.36
N LYS A 160 15.66 -7.91 1.28
CA LYS A 160 14.85 -8.26 0.08
C LYS A 160 13.48 -8.82 0.50
N PHE A 161 12.51 -7.93 0.70
CA PHE A 161 11.45 -8.26 1.65
C PHE A 161 10.41 -9.09 0.94
N ASN A 162 10.26 -10.30 1.49
CA ASN A 162 9.17 -11.23 1.26
C ASN A 162 9.32 -12.13 0.02
N VAL A 163 10.10 -13.21 0.21
CA VAL A 163 10.09 -14.40 -0.68
C VAL A 163 8.67 -14.99 -0.76
N HIS A 164 7.87 -14.86 0.29
CA HIS A 164 6.51 -15.39 0.41
C HIS A 164 5.40 -14.41 -0.04
N ARG A 165 5.75 -13.30 -0.72
CA ARG A 165 4.73 -12.34 -1.20
C ARG A 165 3.81 -12.99 -2.25
N SER A 166 4.37 -13.88 -3.06
CA SER A 166 3.61 -14.76 -3.96
C SER A 166 2.65 -15.67 -3.19
N ASP A 167 3.13 -16.24 -2.07
CA ASP A 167 2.43 -17.29 -1.33
C ASP A 167 1.16 -16.74 -0.67
N ASN A 168 1.18 -15.48 -0.22
CA ASN A 168 -0.01 -14.81 0.31
C ASN A 168 -1.15 -14.70 -0.73
N MET A 169 -0.82 -14.49 -2.00
CA MET A 169 -1.85 -14.44 -3.05
C MET A 169 -2.41 -15.84 -3.30
N ILE A 170 -1.55 -16.86 -3.31
CA ILE A 170 -1.96 -18.26 -3.48
C ILE A 170 -2.88 -18.71 -2.34
N ILE A 171 -2.50 -18.44 -1.08
CA ILE A 171 -3.32 -18.80 0.11
C ILE A 171 -4.70 -18.15 0.04
N ASN A 172 -4.76 -16.85 -0.30
CA ASN A 172 -6.03 -16.15 -0.42
C ASN A 172 -6.87 -16.66 -1.59
N SER A 173 -6.24 -16.96 -2.74
CA SER A 173 -6.92 -17.53 -3.90
C SER A 173 -7.50 -18.92 -3.62
N ILE A 174 -6.78 -19.78 -2.88
CA ILE A 174 -7.31 -21.09 -2.44
C ILE A 174 -8.50 -20.91 -1.50
N SER A 175 -8.37 -20.05 -0.48
CA SER A 175 -9.46 -19.76 0.45
C SER A 175 -10.70 -19.19 -0.26
N LEU A 176 -10.50 -18.37 -1.29
CA LEU A 176 -11.58 -17.81 -2.09
C LEU A 176 -12.25 -18.89 -2.94
N LEU A 177 -11.47 -19.81 -3.51
CA LEU A 177 -11.98 -20.92 -4.32
C LEU A 177 -12.89 -21.84 -3.49
N ASP A 178 -12.46 -22.21 -2.28
CA ASP A 178 -13.26 -23.02 -1.35
C ASP A 178 -14.58 -22.34 -0.95
N GLN A 179 -14.55 -21.02 -0.78
CA GLN A 179 -15.76 -20.24 -0.46
C GLN A 179 -16.71 -20.18 -1.66
N LEU A 180 -16.17 -19.91 -2.85
CA LEU A 180 -16.95 -19.92 -4.10
C LEU A 180 -17.63 -21.26 -4.34
N ASP A 181 -16.98 -22.38 -4.03
CA ASP A 181 -17.60 -23.71 -4.17
C ASP A 181 -18.85 -23.90 -3.30
N LYS A 182 -18.77 -23.49 -2.04
CA LYS A 182 -19.91 -23.56 -1.11
C LYS A 182 -21.04 -22.64 -1.53
N ASP A 183 -20.70 -21.42 -1.94
CA ASP A 183 -21.66 -20.40 -2.33
C ASP A 183 -22.33 -20.77 -3.66
N LEU A 184 -21.58 -21.26 -4.64
CA LEU A 184 -22.12 -21.74 -5.91
C LEU A 184 -23.12 -22.87 -5.71
N ASN A 185 -22.82 -23.86 -4.86
CA ASN A 185 -23.75 -24.93 -4.58
C ASN A 185 -25.03 -24.40 -3.91
N THR A 186 -24.89 -23.51 -2.93
CA THR A 186 -26.02 -22.91 -2.22
C THR A 186 -26.91 -22.07 -3.15
N PHE A 187 -26.29 -21.23 -3.99
CA PHE A 187 -27.02 -20.40 -4.93
C PHE A 187 -27.64 -21.22 -6.05
N ALA A 188 -26.97 -22.24 -6.57
CA ALA A 188 -27.55 -23.10 -7.59
C ALA A 188 -28.73 -23.93 -7.07
N MET A 189 -28.66 -24.41 -5.82
CA MET A 189 -29.82 -25.02 -5.16
C MET A 189 -30.97 -24.03 -5.01
N ARG A 190 -30.70 -22.76 -4.71
CA ARG A 190 -31.73 -21.72 -4.62
C ARG A 190 -32.37 -21.41 -5.99
N VAL A 191 -31.58 -21.32 -7.06
CA VAL A 191 -32.09 -21.18 -8.44
C VAL A 191 -32.98 -22.38 -8.79
N LYS A 192 -32.53 -23.60 -8.45
CA LYS A 192 -33.32 -24.82 -8.63
C LYS A 192 -34.65 -24.74 -7.91
N GLU A 193 -34.66 -24.42 -6.63
CA GLU A 193 -35.90 -24.29 -5.85
C GLU A 193 -36.85 -23.26 -6.47
N TRP A 194 -36.38 -22.04 -6.77
CA TRP A 194 -37.22 -20.97 -7.31
C TRP A 194 -37.81 -21.30 -8.68
N TYR A 195 -36.99 -21.83 -9.60
CA TYR A 195 -37.47 -22.18 -10.94
C TYR A 195 -38.36 -23.44 -10.93
N SER A 196 -38.18 -24.35 -9.96
CA SER A 196 -39.01 -25.56 -9.83
C SER A 196 -40.49 -25.28 -9.55
N TRP A 197 -40.83 -24.11 -8.99
CA TRP A 197 -42.24 -23.72 -8.83
C TRP A 197 -42.92 -23.53 -10.19
N HIS A 198 -42.17 -23.05 -11.18
CA HIS A 198 -42.64 -22.84 -12.54
C HIS A 198 -42.52 -24.10 -13.42
N PHE A 199 -41.39 -24.79 -13.32
CA PHE A 199 -41.09 -26.00 -14.10
C PHE A 199 -40.45 -27.12 -13.24
N PRO A 200 -41.25 -27.86 -12.45
CA PRO A 200 -40.76 -28.84 -11.48
C PRO A 200 -40.13 -30.08 -12.12
N GLU A 201 -40.53 -30.44 -13.34
CA GLU A 201 -40.04 -31.62 -14.04
C GLU A 201 -38.56 -31.48 -14.45
N LEU A 202 -38.08 -30.25 -14.64
CA LEU A 202 -36.69 -29.98 -15.04
C LEU A 202 -35.66 -30.48 -14.03
N VAL A 203 -35.97 -30.45 -12.73
CA VAL A 203 -35.08 -30.95 -11.67
C VAL A 203 -34.87 -32.45 -11.75
N LYS A 204 -35.87 -33.21 -12.22
CA LYS A 204 -35.76 -34.67 -12.35
C LYS A 204 -34.91 -35.07 -13.55
N ILE A 205 -34.96 -34.29 -14.63
CA ILE A 205 -34.24 -34.55 -15.87
C ILE A 205 -32.75 -34.14 -15.71
N ILE A 206 -32.48 -33.06 -14.96
CA ILE A 206 -31.15 -32.45 -14.89
C ILE A 206 -30.59 -32.46 -13.48
N SER A 207 -29.62 -33.35 -13.28
CA SER A 207 -28.89 -33.50 -12.02
C SER A 207 -27.89 -32.36 -11.77
N ASP A 208 -27.18 -31.90 -12.81
CA ASP A 208 -26.15 -30.87 -12.65
C ASP A 208 -26.75 -29.49 -12.34
N ASN A 209 -26.12 -28.80 -11.38
CA ASN A 209 -26.56 -27.52 -10.85
C ASN A 209 -26.21 -26.36 -11.80
N TYR A 210 -25.05 -26.43 -12.46
CA TYR A 210 -24.58 -25.38 -13.36
C TYR A 210 -25.35 -25.41 -14.69
N THR A 211 -25.53 -26.61 -15.26
CA THR A 211 -26.34 -26.84 -16.46
C THR A 211 -27.80 -26.40 -16.25
N PHE A 212 -28.37 -26.67 -15.06
CA PHE A 212 -29.70 -26.19 -14.71
C PHE A 212 -29.82 -24.67 -14.73
N ALA A 213 -28.86 -23.94 -14.14
CA ALA A 213 -28.88 -22.47 -14.14
C ALA A 213 -28.79 -21.89 -15.56
N ARG A 214 -27.98 -22.49 -16.44
CA ARG A 214 -27.89 -22.10 -17.87
C ARG A 214 -29.20 -22.34 -18.61
N LEU A 215 -29.91 -23.43 -18.30
CA LEU A 215 -31.20 -23.73 -18.93
C LEU A 215 -32.33 -22.87 -18.41
N ALA A 216 -32.37 -22.58 -17.10
CA ALA A 216 -33.33 -21.62 -16.55
C ALA A 216 -33.23 -20.25 -17.25
N LYS A 217 -32.00 -19.80 -17.56
CA LYS A 217 -31.75 -18.59 -18.36
C LYS A 217 -32.24 -18.70 -19.81
N ALA A 218 -31.98 -19.82 -20.49
CA ALA A 218 -32.34 -20.01 -21.89
C ALA A 218 -33.86 -20.19 -22.10
N ILE A 219 -34.49 -20.96 -21.22
CA ILE A 219 -35.89 -21.34 -21.32
C ILE A 219 -36.81 -20.17 -20.92
N LYS A 220 -36.51 -19.45 -19.85
CA LYS A 220 -37.32 -18.37 -19.27
C LYS A 220 -38.74 -18.84 -18.90
N ASP A 221 -39.69 -18.70 -19.81
CA ASP A 221 -41.07 -19.11 -19.63
C ASP A 221 -41.35 -20.37 -20.45
N LYS A 222 -42.04 -21.34 -19.84
CA LYS A 222 -42.50 -22.57 -20.48
C LYS A 222 -43.57 -22.37 -21.55
N SER A 223 -44.27 -21.24 -21.51
CA SER A 223 -45.33 -20.91 -22.47
C SER A 223 -44.80 -20.49 -23.86
N GLN A 224 -43.51 -20.16 -23.95
CA GLN A 224 -42.84 -19.72 -25.18
C GLN A 224 -42.42 -20.93 -26.04
N ASP A 225 -42.22 -20.71 -27.35
CA ASP A 225 -41.91 -21.77 -28.32
C ASP A 225 -40.61 -22.54 -27.99
N MET A 226 -40.77 -23.64 -27.24
CA MET A 226 -39.69 -24.55 -26.85
C MET A 226 -39.00 -25.23 -28.04
N GLU A 227 -39.73 -25.42 -29.14
CA GLU A 227 -39.20 -26.03 -30.37
C GLU A 227 -38.14 -25.12 -31.04
N SER A 228 -38.28 -23.80 -30.91
CA SER A 228 -37.27 -22.85 -31.42
C SER A 228 -35.99 -22.82 -30.59
N LYS A 229 -36.08 -23.20 -29.30
CA LYS A 229 -34.98 -23.19 -28.33
C LYS A 229 -34.26 -24.52 -28.21
N LEU A 230 -34.78 -25.56 -28.84
CA LEU A 230 -34.22 -26.91 -28.90
C LEU A 230 -32.70 -26.93 -29.24
N PRO A 231 -32.18 -26.21 -30.24
CA PRO A 231 -30.74 -26.21 -30.53
C PRO A 231 -29.88 -25.61 -29.40
N VAL A 232 -30.39 -24.59 -28.69
CA VAL A 232 -29.68 -23.97 -27.56
C VAL A 232 -29.70 -24.87 -26.33
N ILE A 233 -30.81 -25.60 -26.12
CA ILE A 233 -30.92 -26.59 -25.04
C ILE A 233 -29.99 -27.78 -25.31
N GLU A 234 -29.90 -28.24 -26.55
CA GLU A 234 -28.96 -29.29 -26.96
C GLU A 234 -27.50 -28.88 -26.75
N GLU A 235 -27.14 -27.63 -27.07
CA GLU A 235 -25.78 -27.12 -26.83
C GLU A 235 -25.43 -27.07 -25.33
N ILE A 236 -26.39 -26.70 -24.48
CA ILE A 236 -26.16 -26.58 -23.03
C ILE A 236 -26.12 -27.95 -22.35
N VAL A 237 -26.99 -28.88 -22.74
CA VAL A 237 -27.09 -30.21 -22.12
C VAL A 237 -26.06 -31.19 -22.68
N GLY A 238 -25.68 -31.05 -23.95
CA GLY A 238 -24.76 -31.97 -24.65
C GLY A 238 -25.37 -33.33 -25.00
N ASP A 239 -26.63 -33.59 -24.63
CA ASP A 239 -27.37 -34.82 -24.91
C ASP A 239 -28.69 -34.51 -25.65
N GLU A 240 -28.82 -34.96 -26.90
CA GLU A 240 -30.05 -34.78 -27.71
C GLU A 240 -31.28 -35.45 -27.07
N ILE A 241 -31.08 -36.58 -26.37
CA ILE A 241 -32.18 -37.32 -25.75
C ILE A 241 -32.78 -36.51 -24.59
N LYS A 242 -31.93 -35.99 -23.70
CA LYS A 242 -32.38 -35.17 -22.57
C LYS A 242 -32.97 -33.84 -23.03
N ALA A 243 -32.44 -33.23 -24.08
CA ALA A 243 -33.00 -32.01 -24.64
C ALA A 243 -34.45 -32.21 -25.14
N LYS A 244 -34.72 -33.32 -25.83
CA LYS A 244 -36.08 -33.69 -26.26
C LYS A 244 -36.99 -34.00 -25.06
N GLU A 245 -36.49 -34.71 -24.05
CA GLU A 245 -37.23 -34.95 -22.81
C GLU A 245 -37.62 -33.66 -22.09
N VAL A 246 -36.75 -32.63 -22.09
CA VAL A 246 -37.07 -31.31 -21.50
C VAL A 246 -38.21 -30.62 -22.27
N VAL A 247 -38.19 -30.68 -23.61
CA VAL A 247 -39.23 -30.06 -24.44
C VAL A 247 -40.58 -30.79 -24.28
N ASP A 248 -40.56 -32.11 -24.23
CA ASP A 248 -41.76 -32.92 -24.01
C ASP A 248 -42.30 -32.72 -22.58
N ALA A 249 -41.41 -32.63 -21.58
CA ALA A 249 -41.78 -32.32 -20.20
C ALA A 249 -42.35 -30.91 -20.06
N ALA A 250 -41.89 -29.93 -20.85
CA ALA A 250 -42.46 -28.58 -20.84
C ALA A 250 -43.92 -28.57 -21.35
N LYS A 251 -44.22 -29.35 -22.41
CA LYS A 251 -45.59 -29.51 -22.93
C LYS A 251 -46.55 -30.18 -21.93
N LEU A 252 -46.01 -31.04 -21.07
CA LEU A 252 -46.76 -31.79 -20.05
C LEU A 252 -46.63 -31.21 -18.64
N SER A 253 -45.97 -30.05 -18.49
CA SER A 253 -45.64 -29.50 -17.18
C SER A 253 -46.88 -29.05 -16.42
N MET A 254 -46.97 -29.44 -15.15
CA MET A 254 -48.04 -29.02 -14.24
C MET A 254 -47.63 -27.87 -13.31
N GLY A 255 -46.49 -27.22 -13.56
CA GLY A 255 -46.02 -26.12 -12.73
C GLY A 255 -46.92 -24.87 -12.79
N TYR A 256 -46.68 -23.89 -11.93
CA TYR A 256 -47.45 -22.65 -11.90
C TYR A 256 -47.01 -21.67 -12.99
N ASP A 257 -47.92 -20.82 -13.46
CA ASP A 257 -47.56 -19.67 -14.26
C ASP A 257 -46.94 -18.61 -13.34
N ILE A 258 -45.77 -18.10 -13.74
CA ILE A 258 -44.98 -17.17 -12.95
C ILE A 258 -45.04 -15.79 -13.59
N ASN A 259 -44.99 -14.75 -12.76
CA ASN A 259 -45.02 -13.37 -13.23
C ASN A 259 -43.70 -12.99 -13.93
N GLU A 260 -43.75 -12.14 -14.95
CA GLU A 260 -42.58 -11.70 -15.72
C GLU A 260 -41.50 -11.06 -14.84
N LEU A 261 -41.90 -10.31 -13.80
CA LEU A 261 -40.97 -9.72 -12.84
C LEU A 261 -40.18 -10.78 -12.07
N ASP A 262 -40.82 -11.88 -11.70
CA ASP A 262 -40.19 -12.97 -10.95
C ASP A 262 -39.29 -13.80 -11.86
N ILE A 263 -39.68 -14.02 -13.13
CA ILE A 263 -38.80 -14.61 -14.16
C ILE A 263 -37.53 -13.78 -14.32
N ASN A 264 -37.66 -12.46 -14.48
CA ASN A 264 -36.51 -11.58 -14.66
C ASN A 264 -35.56 -11.62 -13.45
N ASN A 265 -36.10 -11.71 -12.23
CA ASN A 265 -35.31 -11.87 -11.02
C ASN A 265 -34.59 -13.23 -10.96
N ILE A 266 -35.27 -14.32 -11.34
CA ILE A 266 -34.66 -15.66 -11.43
C ILE A 266 -33.57 -15.67 -12.50
N GLU A 267 -33.81 -15.06 -13.66
CA GLU A 267 -32.83 -14.93 -14.74
C GLU A 267 -31.59 -14.17 -14.26
N ALA A 268 -31.78 -12.99 -13.64
CA ALA A 268 -30.68 -12.19 -13.11
C ALA A 268 -29.89 -12.94 -12.03
N PHE A 269 -30.56 -13.77 -11.24
CA PHE A 269 -29.89 -14.59 -10.22
C PHE A 269 -29.13 -15.77 -10.85
N ALA A 270 -29.73 -16.45 -11.83
CA ALA A 270 -29.06 -17.50 -12.60
C ALA A 270 -27.81 -16.96 -13.32
N ASP A 271 -27.88 -15.73 -13.88
CA ASP A 271 -26.74 -15.12 -14.56
C ASP A 271 -25.57 -14.84 -13.61
N LYS A 272 -25.86 -14.41 -12.37
CA LYS A 272 -24.84 -14.25 -11.33
C LYS A 272 -24.20 -15.59 -10.95
N VAL A 273 -24.98 -16.67 -10.87
CA VAL A 273 -24.46 -18.02 -10.58
C VAL A 273 -23.56 -18.50 -11.71
N ILE A 274 -23.94 -18.28 -12.97
CA ILE A 274 -23.12 -18.63 -14.13
C ILE A 274 -21.81 -17.85 -14.12
N GLY A 275 -21.87 -16.53 -13.90
CA GLY A 275 -20.68 -15.67 -13.81
C GLY A 275 -19.75 -16.06 -12.66
N LEU A 276 -20.28 -16.44 -11.50
CA LEU A 276 -19.47 -16.95 -10.38
C LEU A 276 -18.80 -18.28 -10.70
N ALA A 277 -19.45 -19.17 -11.46
CA ALA A 277 -18.89 -20.46 -11.85
C ALA A 277 -17.78 -20.29 -12.91
N GLU A 278 -17.94 -19.37 -13.85
CA GLU A 278 -16.89 -19.00 -14.80
C GLU A 278 -15.70 -18.35 -14.08
N TYR A 279 -15.97 -17.44 -13.13
CA TYR A 279 -14.93 -16.83 -12.31
C TYR A 279 -14.17 -17.87 -11.49
N ARG A 280 -14.86 -18.84 -10.89
CA ARG A 280 -14.23 -19.98 -10.20
C ARG A 280 -13.28 -20.74 -11.13
N LYS A 281 -13.69 -21.02 -12.37
CA LYS A 281 -12.84 -21.68 -13.36
C LYS A 281 -11.59 -20.85 -13.67
N SER A 282 -11.76 -19.54 -13.88
CA SER A 282 -10.63 -18.63 -14.12
C SER A 282 -9.67 -18.54 -12.93
N LEU A 283 -10.20 -18.61 -11.70
CA LEU A 283 -9.39 -18.59 -10.48
C LEU A 283 -8.63 -19.90 -10.29
N PHE A 284 -9.23 -21.03 -10.67
CA PHE A 284 -8.55 -22.32 -10.70
C PHE A 284 -7.42 -22.33 -11.74
N ASP A 285 -7.67 -21.84 -12.95
CA ASP A 285 -6.66 -21.73 -14.00
C ASP A 285 -5.51 -20.77 -13.62
N TYR A 286 -5.76 -19.78 -12.76
CA TYR A 286 -4.71 -18.92 -12.19
C TYR A 286 -3.84 -19.64 -11.14
N LEU A 287 -4.38 -20.65 -10.46
CA LEU A 287 -3.69 -21.41 -9.42
C LEU A 287 -2.87 -22.60 -9.97
N VAL A 288 -3.21 -23.11 -11.16
CA VAL A 288 -2.54 -24.22 -11.86
C VAL A 288 -1.40 -23.71 -12.74
#